data_AF-A0A368KPG5-F1
#
_entry.id   AF-A0A368KPG5-F1
#
_cell.length_a   1.000
_cell.length_b   1.000
_cell.length_c   1.000
_cell.angle_alpha   90.00
_cell.angle_beta   90.00
_cell.angle_gamma   90.00
#
_symmetry.space_group_name_H-M   'P 1'
#
loop_
_entity.id
_entity.type
_entity.pdbx_description
1 polymer ?
#
loop_
_entity_poly.entity_id
_entity_poly.type
_entity_poly.pdbx_seq_one_letter_code
_entity_poly.pdbx_strand_id
1 'polypeptide(L)'
;MQTLRHRFMTTWYRSRYLVGFILIGFISICLELVFMYAVLPTVWPRSLRAAVALTVGIAVGYLLNAKLNFQVAPRYLASTFMKYAGISVLSFSLNMAVIYYLHDTNESNYWWQRMATAGVLFLFAYALHRCFTFDQARNLGIAVYASADENVDTIFNAVGGSCDHIHVDLVDESMGENPSPVNLFKLRQARQLWPSHPIALHVMSSQPSRWLPSAWNDADWFLFHLDCEDNLYDLIFACRERGKKVGIVWRLGNQQSQLMPYLPHVDFIMILGIAKPGQSGQKTCPEAIDLVKVLNSVRNRYGFELMFDGGVNSGNISDIEAKYVVSASAVLRADNPLLAVHEIRRRSHFPAKKAA
;
A
#
# COMPACT_ATOMS: atom_id res chain seq x y z
N MET A 1 15.17 23.89 12.02
CA MET A 1 15.19 23.89 10.53
C MET A 1 14.84 22.54 9.90
N GLN A 2 15.29 21.40 10.43
CA GLN A 2 14.94 20.06 9.90
C GLN A 2 13.43 19.75 9.95
N THR A 3 12.72 20.15 11.01
CA THR A 3 11.27 19.92 11.18
C THR A 3 10.38 20.68 10.18
N LEU A 4 10.74 21.90 9.82
CA LEU A 4 10.05 22.70 8.79
C LEU A 4 10.31 22.15 7.38
N ARG A 5 11.56 21.80 7.07
CA ARG A 5 11.91 21.15 5.80
C ARG A 5 11.23 19.78 5.66
N HIS A 6 11.12 19.03 6.75
CA HIS A 6 10.41 17.76 6.83
C HIS A 6 8.90 17.90 6.60
N ARG A 7 8.24 18.84 7.28
CA ARG A 7 6.82 19.16 7.06
C ARG A 7 6.56 19.66 5.64
N PHE A 8 7.45 20.49 5.09
CA PHE A 8 7.34 20.97 3.72
C PHE A 8 7.49 19.82 2.71
N MET A 9 8.49 18.95 2.88
CA MET A 9 8.73 17.80 2.00
C MET A 9 7.57 16.79 2.04
N THR A 10 7.01 16.49 3.20
CA THR A 10 5.84 15.60 3.33
C THR A 10 4.58 16.25 2.75
N THR A 11 4.36 17.55 2.96
CA THR A 11 3.21 18.28 2.41
C THR A 11 3.32 18.38 0.89
N TRP A 12 4.49 18.73 0.36
CA TRP A 12 4.80 18.76 -1.06
C TRP A 12 4.65 17.38 -1.71
N TYR A 13 5.16 16.32 -1.07
CA TYR A 13 5.00 14.96 -1.57
C TYR A 13 3.54 14.50 -1.58
N ARG A 14 2.73 14.92 -0.58
CA ARG A 14 1.29 14.67 -0.57
C ARG A 14 0.56 15.46 -1.64
N SER A 15 0.96 16.71 -1.91
CA SER A 15 0.30 17.59 -2.88
C SER A 15 0.73 17.33 -4.32
N ARG A 16 1.89 16.71 -4.59
CA ARG A 16 2.36 16.48 -5.96
C ARG A 16 1.39 15.64 -6.81
N TYR A 17 0.71 14.67 -6.19
CA TYR A 17 -0.26 13.83 -6.89
C TYR A 17 -1.51 14.61 -7.25
N LEU A 18 -1.92 15.53 -6.37
CA LEU A 18 -3.01 16.46 -6.62
C LEU A 18 -2.64 17.41 -7.75
N VAL A 19 -1.45 18.02 -7.70
CA VAL A 19 -0.95 18.92 -8.76
C VAL A 19 -0.86 18.18 -10.10
N GLY A 20 -0.26 16.99 -10.12
CA GLY A 20 -0.19 16.16 -11.32
C GLY A 20 -1.56 15.78 -11.85
N PHE A 21 -2.50 15.44 -10.96
CA PHE A 21 -3.88 15.11 -11.33
C PHE A 21 -4.61 16.32 -11.93
N ILE A 22 -4.45 17.51 -11.34
CA ILE A 22 -5.02 18.76 -11.86
C ILE A 22 -4.45 19.09 -13.24
N LEU A 23 -3.13 19.00 -13.42
CA LEU A 23 -2.48 19.29 -14.70
C LEU A 23 -2.94 18.32 -15.79
N ILE A 24 -2.97 17.02 -15.50
CA ILE A 24 -3.48 15.99 -16.42
C ILE A 24 -4.97 16.22 -16.72
N GLY A 25 -5.76 16.59 -15.71
CA GLY A 25 -7.17 16.92 -15.85
C GLY A 25 -7.39 18.11 -16.78
N PHE A 26 -6.57 19.16 -16.66
CA PHE A 26 -6.62 20.32 -17.54
C PHE A 26 -6.28 19.95 -18.99
N ILE A 27 -5.21 19.18 -19.20
CA ILE A 27 -4.83 18.64 -20.52
C ILE A 27 -5.98 17.82 -21.12
N SER A 28 -6.62 16.98 -20.31
CA SER A 28 -7.76 16.15 -20.71
C SER A 28 -8.96 17.00 -21.16
N ILE A 29 -9.30 18.08 -20.45
CA ILE A 29 -10.38 19.00 -20.85
C ILE A 29 -10.02 19.77 -22.11
N CYS A 30 -8.80 20.28 -22.23
CA CYS A 30 -8.36 20.97 -23.46
C CYS A 30 -8.46 20.03 -24.67
N LEU A 31 -8.07 18.76 -24.50
CA LEU A 31 -8.15 17.76 -25.56
C LEU A 31 -9.60 17.39 -25.88
N GLU A 32 -10.47 17.24 -24.89
CA GLU A 32 -11.93 17.10 -25.07
C GLU A 32 -12.48 18.24 -25.94
N LEU A 33 -12.20 19.49 -25.58
CA LEU A 33 -12.71 20.66 -26.30
C LEU A 33 -12.13 20.77 -27.72
N VAL A 34 -10.83 20.58 -27.91
CA VAL A 34 -10.21 20.56 -29.25
C VAL A 34 -10.82 19.45 -30.12
N PHE A 35 -11.01 18.25 -29.57
CA PHE A 35 -11.58 17.14 -30.32
C PHE A 35 -13.04 17.42 -30.72
N MET A 36 -13.83 18.01 -29.80
CA MET A 36 -15.24 18.35 -30.03
C MET A 36 -15.44 19.40 -31.14
N TYR A 37 -14.58 20.42 -31.19
CA TYR A 37 -14.77 21.59 -32.07
C TYR A 37 -13.89 21.57 -33.33
N ALA A 38 -12.71 20.96 -33.29
CA ALA A 38 -11.76 20.97 -34.42
C ALA A 38 -11.70 19.63 -35.19
N VAL A 39 -12.09 18.51 -34.58
CA VAL A 39 -11.93 17.18 -35.19
C VAL A 39 -13.27 16.56 -35.59
N LEU A 40 -14.28 16.60 -34.71
CA LEU A 40 -15.55 15.93 -34.96
C LEU A 40 -16.43 16.67 -35.99
N PRO A 41 -17.14 15.96 -36.89
CA PRO A 41 -17.97 16.57 -37.92
C PRO A 41 -19.08 17.45 -37.32
N THR A 42 -19.21 18.69 -37.78
CA THR A 42 -20.23 19.63 -37.27
C THR A 42 -21.67 19.17 -37.53
N VAL A 43 -21.87 18.28 -38.51
CA VAL A 43 -23.15 17.65 -38.85
C VAL A 43 -23.66 16.74 -37.71
N TRP A 44 -22.77 16.25 -36.85
CA TRP A 44 -23.17 15.38 -35.74
C TRP A 44 -23.88 16.17 -34.63
N PRO A 45 -24.91 15.57 -33.99
CA PRO A 45 -25.57 16.17 -32.83
C PRO A 45 -24.55 16.56 -31.76
N ARG A 46 -24.74 17.73 -31.14
CA ARG A 46 -23.84 18.25 -30.11
C ARG A 46 -23.64 17.26 -28.96
N SER A 47 -24.70 16.57 -28.54
CA SER A 47 -24.66 15.55 -27.49
C SER A 47 -23.74 14.38 -27.87
N LEU A 48 -23.81 13.91 -29.12
CA LEU A 48 -22.94 12.84 -29.62
C LEU A 48 -21.47 13.30 -29.67
N ARG A 49 -21.22 14.51 -30.16
CA ARG A 49 -19.86 15.07 -30.19
C ARG A 49 -19.27 15.24 -28.79
N ALA A 50 -20.05 15.74 -27.84
CA ALA A 50 -19.64 15.88 -26.45
C ALA A 50 -19.34 14.51 -25.82
N ALA A 51 -20.18 13.50 -26.06
CA ALA A 51 -19.97 12.15 -25.55
C ALA A 51 -18.67 11.52 -26.09
N VAL A 52 -18.42 11.62 -27.39
CA VAL A 52 -17.19 11.10 -28.02
C VAL A 52 -15.96 11.88 -27.56
N ALA A 53 -16.04 13.20 -27.45
CA ALA A 53 -14.95 14.02 -26.94
C ALA A 53 -14.62 13.68 -25.47
N LEU A 54 -15.65 13.50 -24.63
CA LEU A 54 -15.49 13.13 -23.23
C LEU A 54 -14.84 11.76 -23.07
N THR A 55 -15.22 10.75 -23.87
CA THR A 55 -14.60 9.42 -23.78
C THR A 55 -13.12 9.46 -24.15
N VAL A 56 -12.75 10.23 -25.18
CA VAL A 56 -11.34 10.46 -25.54
C VAL A 56 -10.60 11.18 -24.40
N GLY A 57 -11.19 12.24 -23.84
CA GLY A 57 -10.64 12.97 -22.71
C GLY A 57 -10.39 12.07 -21.50
N ILE A 58 -11.37 11.25 -21.11
CA ILE A 58 -11.28 10.27 -20.03
C ILE A 58 -10.17 9.26 -20.30
N ALA A 59 -10.09 8.72 -21.52
CA ALA A 59 -9.07 7.73 -21.90
C ALA A 59 -7.65 8.32 -21.79
N VAL A 60 -7.40 9.49 -22.35
CA VAL A 60 -6.10 10.17 -22.28
C VAL A 60 -5.76 10.55 -20.84
N GLY A 61 -6.72 11.15 -20.12
CA GLY A 61 -6.54 11.54 -18.72
C GLY A 61 -6.22 10.35 -17.82
N TYR A 62 -6.88 9.21 -18.07
CA TYR A 62 -6.56 7.97 -17.38
C TYR A 62 -5.17 7.46 -17.74
N LEU A 63 -4.81 7.37 -19.01
CA LEU A 63 -3.50 6.84 -19.44
C LEU A 63 -2.34 7.66 -18.85
N LEU A 64 -2.47 8.99 -18.84
CA LEU A 64 -1.47 9.88 -18.24
C LEU A 64 -1.41 9.72 -16.72
N ASN A 65 -2.55 9.65 -16.03
CA ASN A 65 -2.58 9.42 -14.59
C ASN A 65 -2.02 8.03 -14.23
N ALA A 66 -2.41 7.00 -14.97
CA ALA A 66 -1.97 5.64 -14.77
C ALA A 66 -0.48 5.49 -15.03
N LYS A 67 0.09 6.12 -16.05
CA LYS A 67 1.52 5.98 -16.39
C LYS A 67 2.43 6.91 -15.59
N LEU A 68 2.04 8.17 -15.41
CA LEU A 68 2.92 9.22 -14.89
C LEU A 68 2.68 9.52 -13.42
N ASN A 69 1.41 9.56 -13.00
CA ASN A 69 1.06 10.05 -11.66
C ASN A 69 1.01 8.90 -10.63
N PHE A 70 0.23 7.86 -10.90
CA PHE A 70 -0.04 6.74 -9.99
C PHE A 70 0.64 5.43 -10.37
N GLN A 71 1.24 5.34 -11.56
CA GLN A 71 2.05 4.20 -12.03
C GLN A 71 1.30 2.85 -11.99
N VAL A 72 0.02 2.80 -12.36
CA VAL A 72 -0.81 1.58 -12.29
C VAL A 72 -0.19 0.41 -13.07
N ALA A 73 -0.08 -0.76 -12.42
CA ALA A 73 0.45 -1.96 -13.05
C ALA A 73 -0.43 -2.45 -14.22
N PRO A 74 0.16 -3.02 -15.31
CA PRO A 74 -0.57 -3.41 -16.52
C PRO A 74 -1.81 -4.27 -16.28
N ARG A 75 -1.70 -5.24 -15.36
CA ARG A 75 -2.78 -6.17 -14.99
C ARG A 75 -4.02 -5.49 -14.40
N TYR A 76 -3.89 -4.30 -13.82
CA TYR A 76 -4.98 -3.57 -13.19
C TYR A 76 -5.55 -2.48 -14.09
N LEU A 77 -4.96 -2.26 -15.27
CA LEU A 77 -5.34 -1.15 -16.15
C LEU A 77 -6.82 -1.16 -16.50
N ALA A 78 -7.39 -2.32 -16.82
CA ALA A 78 -8.81 -2.43 -17.15
C ALA A 78 -9.71 -2.09 -15.96
N SER A 79 -9.44 -2.69 -14.78
CA SER A 79 -10.27 -2.49 -13.59
C SER A 79 -10.24 -1.05 -13.09
N THR A 80 -9.06 -0.41 -13.09
CA THR A 80 -8.89 0.97 -12.63
C THR A 80 -9.37 1.97 -13.66
N PHE A 81 -9.27 1.67 -14.96
CA PHE A 81 -9.91 2.46 -16.02
C PHE A 81 -11.43 2.53 -15.82
N MET A 82 -12.10 1.40 -15.55
CA MET A 82 -13.55 1.40 -15.32
C MET A 82 -13.96 2.28 -14.13
N LYS A 83 -13.23 2.20 -13.01
CA LYS A 83 -13.45 3.06 -11.86
C LYS A 83 -13.18 4.54 -12.18
N TYR A 84 -12.10 4.81 -12.92
CA TYR A 84 -11.73 6.16 -13.35
C TYR A 84 -12.81 6.77 -14.24
N ALA A 85 -13.29 6.01 -15.23
CA ALA A 85 -14.34 6.45 -16.14
C ALA A 85 -15.64 6.76 -15.39
N GLY A 86 -16.05 5.89 -14.46
CA GLY A 86 -17.26 6.12 -13.65
C GLY A 86 -17.20 7.42 -12.84
N ILE A 87 -16.11 7.66 -12.12
CA ILE A 87 -15.94 8.90 -11.33
C ILE A 87 -15.81 10.13 -12.25
N SER A 88 -15.16 9.99 -13.41
CA SER A 88 -15.02 11.09 -14.38
C SER A 88 -16.37 11.48 -14.98
N VAL A 89 -17.24 10.52 -15.30
CA VAL A 89 -18.61 10.77 -15.80
C VAL A 89 -19.48 11.41 -14.71
N LEU A 90 -19.35 10.98 -13.46
CA LEU A 90 -20.02 11.62 -12.32
C LEU A 90 -19.58 13.07 -12.17
N SER A 91 -18.26 13.33 -12.21
CA SER A 91 -17.70 14.68 -12.12
C SER A 91 -18.16 15.56 -13.29
N PHE A 92 -18.20 15.02 -14.51
CA PHE A 92 -18.75 15.69 -15.68
C PHE A 92 -20.22 16.06 -15.49
N SER A 93 -21.04 15.13 -14.99
CA SER A 93 -22.48 15.35 -14.79
C SER A 93 -22.75 16.43 -13.75
N LEU A 94 -21.98 16.42 -12.64
CA LEU A 94 -22.03 17.49 -11.63
C LEU A 94 -21.64 18.84 -12.21
N ASN A 95 -20.59 18.87 -13.04
CA ASN A 95 -20.16 20.09 -13.71
C ASN A 95 -21.24 20.65 -14.65
N MET A 96 -21.89 19.79 -15.44
CA MET A 96 -22.99 20.19 -16.31
C MET A 96 -24.20 20.70 -15.52
N ALA A 97 -24.53 20.07 -14.38
CA ALA A 97 -25.60 20.54 -13.51
C ALA A 97 -25.32 21.95 -12.95
N VAL A 98 -24.06 22.24 -12.59
CA VAL A 98 -23.64 23.58 -12.15
C VAL A 98 -23.78 24.60 -13.27
N ILE A 99 -23.30 24.29 -14.48
CA ILE A 99 -23.42 25.19 -15.65
C ILE A 99 -24.90 25.46 -15.96
N TYR A 100 -25.76 24.44 -15.91
CA TYR A 100 -27.20 24.57 -16.12
C TYR A 100 -27.86 25.47 -15.07
N TYR A 101 -27.53 25.27 -13.78
CA TYR A 101 -28.10 26.06 -12.68
C TYR A 101 -27.68 27.54 -12.74
N LEU A 102 -26.46 27.82 -13.19
CA LEU A 102 -25.96 29.18 -13.36
C LEU A 102 -26.58 29.93 -14.57
N HIS A 103 -27.51 29.31 -15.30
CA HIS A 103 -28.39 29.92 -16.32
C HIS A 103 -27.68 30.70 -17.45
N ASP A 104 -26.42 30.40 -17.74
CA ASP A 104 -25.65 31.04 -18.81
C ASP A 104 -25.43 30.06 -19.97
N THR A 105 -26.47 29.76 -20.74
CA THR A 105 -26.40 28.85 -21.89
C THR A 105 -25.91 29.53 -23.17
N ASN A 106 -25.19 30.66 -23.07
CA ASN A 106 -24.68 31.36 -24.24
C ASN A 106 -23.47 30.59 -24.82
N GLU A 107 -23.56 30.13 -26.08
CA GLU A 107 -22.57 29.22 -26.68
C GLU A 107 -21.15 29.79 -26.72
N SER A 108 -21.01 31.12 -26.78
CA SER A 108 -19.71 31.80 -26.82
C SER A 108 -18.88 31.59 -25.54
N ASN A 109 -19.52 31.25 -24.42
CA ASN A 109 -18.88 31.20 -23.10
C ASN A 109 -18.69 29.76 -22.57
N TYR A 110 -19.17 28.75 -23.28
CA TYR A 110 -19.12 27.35 -22.83
C TYR A 110 -17.69 26.88 -22.50
N TRP A 111 -16.71 27.27 -23.32
CA TRP A 111 -15.29 26.96 -23.09
C TRP A 111 -14.81 27.47 -21.73
N TRP A 112 -15.13 28.73 -21.41
CA TRP A 112 -14.71 29.36 -20.16
C TRP A 112 -15.45 28.82 -18.96
N GLN A 113 -16.76 28.59 -19.08
CA GLN A 113 -17.58 28.04 -18.01
C GLN A 113 -17.15 26.62 -17.65
N ARG A 114 -16.92 25.76 -18.65
CA ARG A 114 -16.45 24.38 -18.45
C ARG A 114 -15.12 24.35 -17.69
N MET A 115 -14.20 25.24 -18.07
CA MET A 115 -12.87 25.31 -17.46
C MET A 115 -12.89 25.90 -16.05
N ALA A 116 -13.68 26.97 -15.82
CA ALA A 116 -13.81 27.63 -14.53
C ALA A 116 -14.49 26.73 -13.48
N THR A 117 -15.57 26.05 -13.87
CA THR A 117 -16.34 25.17 -12.97
C THR A 117 -15.62 23.85 -12.69
N ALA A 118 -14.72 23.40 -13.57
CA ALA A 118 -13.92 22.20 -13.36
C ALA A 118 -12.91 22.34 -12.21
N GLY A 119 -12.41 23.55 -11.94
CA GLY A 119 -11.39 23.82 -10.92
C GLY A 119 -11.74 23.29 -9.53
N VAL A 120 -12.94 23.61 -9.03
CA VAL A 120 -13.43 23.15 -7.72
C VAL A 120 -13.73 21.65 -7.73
N LEU A 121 -14.29 21.14 -8.83
CA LEU A 121 -14.63 19.73 -8.97
C LEU A 121 -13.40 18.84 -9.11
N PHE A 122 -12.24 19.35 -9.53
CA PHE A 122 -11.00 18.57 -9.54
C PHE A 122 -10.57 18.12 -8.16
N LEU A 123 -10.75 18.95 -7.12
CA LEU A 123 -10.42 18.56 -5.75
C LEU A 123 -11.32 17.41 -5.29
N PHE A 124 -12.61 17.51 -5.57
CA PHE A 124 -13.60 16.48 -5.24
C PHE A 124 -13.35 15.19 -6.03
N ALA A 125 -13.16 15.28 -7.34
CA ALA A 125 -12.85 14.15 -8.21
C ALA A 125 -11.54 13.49 -7.80
N TYR A 126 -10.50 14.27 -7.47
CA TYR A 126 -9.23 13.75 -6.97
C TYR A 126 -9.43 12.95 -5.67
N ALA A 127 -10.21 13.47 -4.72
CA ALA A 127 -10.52 12.76 -3.48
C ALA A 127 -11.18 11.40 -3.76
N LEU A 128 -12.20 11.38 -4.63
CA LEU A 128 -12.85 10.15 -5.06
C LEU A 128 -11.88 9.18 -5.76
N HIS A 129 -11.05 9.66 -6.68
CA HIS A 129 -10.08 8.81 -7.36
C HIS A 129 -9.02 8.25 -6.41
N ARG A 130 -8.58 9.03 -5.41
CA ARG A 130 -7.66 8.54 -4.38
C ARG A 130 -8.28 7.47 -3.49
N CYS A 131 -9.56 7.59 -3.19
CA CYS A 131 -10.27 6.61 -2.37
C CYS A 131 -10.67 5.35 -3.14
N PHE A 132 -11.02 5.46 -4.42
CA PHE A 132 -11.68 4.38 -5.15
C PHE A 132 -10.91 3.91 -6.39
N THR A 133 -10.22 4.78 -7.13
CA THR A 133 -9.57 4.43 -8.40
C THR A 133 -8.12 4.01 -8.23
N PHE A 134 -7.34 4.82 -7.50
CA PHE A 134 -5.93 4.63 -7.22
C PHE A 134 -5.74 4.27 -5.74
N ASP A 135 -6.60 3.35 -5.29
CA ASP A 135 -6.68 2.83 -3.92
C ASP A 135 -5.55 1.85 -3.59
N GLN A 136 -4.63 1.60 -4.53
CA GLN A 136 -3.61 0.54 -4.47
C GLN A 136 -2.44 0.78 -3.50
N ALA A 137 -2.67 1.38 -2.33
CA ALA A 137 -1.63 1.51 -1.33
C ALA A 137 -1.45 0.17 -0.58
N ARG A 138 -0.27 -0.44 -0.69
CA ARG A 138 0.12 -1.52 0.24
C ARG A 138 0.27 -0.97 1.65
N ASN A 139 0.04 -1.83 2.61
CA ASN A 139 0.33 -1.57 4.00
C ASN A 139 1.84 -1.80 4.22
N LEU A 140 2.61 -0.72 4.39
CA LEU A 140 4.05 -0.76 4.55
C LEU A 140 4.42 -0.74 6.04
N GLY A 141 5.09 -1.80 6.48
CA GLY A 141 5.70 -1.94 7.79
C GLY A 141 7.16 -1.54 7.81
N ILE A 142 7.60 -1.00 8.94
CA ILE A 142 9.02 -0.79 9.22
C ILE A 142 9.48 -1.82 10.25
N ALA A 143 10.56 -2.53 9.93
CA ALA A 143 11.14 -3.51 10.83
C ALA A 143 11.97 -2.85 11.94
N VAL A 144 11.84 -3.37 13.16
CA VAL A 144 12.56 -2.98 14.37
C VAL A 144 12.98 -4.26 15.08
N TYR A 145 14.25 -4.40 15.46
CA TYR A 145 14.67 -5.58 16.22
C TYR A 145 14.32 -5.44 17.71
N ALA A 146 13.77 -6.50 18.31
CA ALA A 146 13.62 -6.63 19.75
C ALA A 146 14.95 -7.05 20.41
N SER A 147 16.02 -6.30 20.17
CA SER A 147 17.38 -6.59 20.65
C SER A 147 17.95 -5.44 21.47
N ALA A 148 18.98 -5.73 22.27
CA ALA A 148 19.63 -4.72 23.10
C ALA A 148 20.19 -3.53 22.29
N ASP A 149 20.73 -3.81 21.10
CA ASP A 149 21.44 -2.83 20.27
C ASP A 149 20.51 -1.94 19.43
N GLU A 150 19.24 -2.31 19.29
CA GLU A 150 18.30 -1.56 18.46
C GLU A 150 17.93 -0.20 19.07
N ASN A 151 17.92 0.86 18.26
CA ASN A 151 17.57 2.20 18.72
C ASN A 151 16.21 2.63 18.14
N VAL A 152 15.14 2.26 18.85
CA VAL A 152 13.75 2.50 18.43
C VAL A 152 13.45 4.00 18.30
N ASP A 153 14.00 4.86 19.15
CA ASP A 153 13.82 6.31 19.06
C ASP A 153 14.42 6.87 17.76
N THR A 154 15.58 6.36 17.34
CA THR A 154 16.22 6.76 16.09
C THR A 154 15.37 6.36 14.89
N ILE A 155 14.83 5.14 14.91
CA ILE A 155 13.89 4.67 13.87
C ILE A 155 12.64 5.56 13.86
N PHE A 156 12.04 5.83 15.02
CA PHE A 156 10.88 6.71 15.13
C PHE A 156 11.17 8.12 14.60
N ASN A 157 12.32 8.69 14.93
CA ASN A 157 12.73 10.00 14.43
C ASN A 157 12.95 10.01 12.89
N ALA A 158 13.34 8.88 12.31
CA ALA A 158 13.54 8.74 10.87
C ALA A 158 12.24 8.60 10.08
N VAL A 159 11.26 7.84 10.58
CA VAL A 159 10.03 7.50 9.81
C VAL A 159 8.73 8.12 10.38
N GLY A 160 8.73 8.51 11.65
CA GLY A 160 7.55 9.00 12.37
C GLY A 160 6.35 8.06 12.23
N GLY A 161 5.16 8.62 11.99
CA GLY A 161 3.93 7.88 11.67
C GLY A 161 3.68 7.67 10.18
N SER A 162 4.73 7.56 9.36
CA SER A 162 4.58 7.44 7.89
C SER A 162 4.41 6.01 7.40
N CYS A 163 4.61 5.03 8.29
CA CYS A 163 4.34 3.61 8.08
C CYS A 163 2.90 3.25 8.48
N ASP A 164 2.43 2.10 8.03
CA ASP A 164 1.07 1.62 8.29
C ASP A 164 1.02 0.55 9.41
N HIS A 165 2.16 -0.07 9.74
CA HIS A 165 2.36 -0.92 10.91
C HIS A 165 3.84 -0.91 11.34
N ILE A 166 4.12 -1.43 12.53
CA ILE A 166 5.48 -1.70 13.02
C ILE A 166 5.68 -3.21 13.05
N HIS A 167 6.75 -3.68 12.43
CA HIS A 167 7.13 -5.08 12.42
C HIS A 167 8.29 -5.26 13.39
N VAL A 168 8.10 -6.01 14.46
CA VAL A 168 9.09 -6.21 15.50
C VAL A 168 9.66 -7.62 15.36
N ASP A 169 10.95 -7.69 15.04
CA ASP A 169 11.68 -8.95 14.89
C ASP A 169 12.25 -9.38 16.24
N LEU A 170 11.70 -10.46 16.80
CA LEU A 170 12.28 -11.15 17.95
C LEU A 170 13.06 -12.35 17.42
N VAL A 171 14.39 -12.28 17.50
CA VAL A 171 15.29 -13.36 17.08
C VAL A 171 16.01 -13.88 18.31
N ASP A 172 15.80 -15.16 18.64
CA ASP A 172 16.52 -15.81 19.73
C ASP A 172 17.60 -16.78 19.24
N GLU A 173 18.35 -17.32 20.19
CA GLU A 173 19.47 -18.23 19.98
C GLU A 173 19.13 -19.51 19.21
N SER A 174 17.86 -19.91 19.16
CA SER A 174 17.43 -21.14 18.48
C SER A 174 17.32 -20.98 16.96
N MET A 175 17.16 -19.74 16.47
CA MET A 175 17.00 -19.45 15.04
C MET A 175 18.01 -18.45 14.47
N GLY A 176 18.70 -17.67 15.33
CA GLY A 176 19.76 -16.75 14.91
C GLY A 176 21.16 -17.40 14.90
N GLU A 177 21.98 -17.12 13.88
CA GLU A 177 23.36 -17.63 13.80
C GLU A 177 24.35 -16.95 14.77
N ASN A 178 23.97 -15.84 15.43
CA ASN A 178 24.65 -15.15 16.55
C ASN A 178 23.80 -13.93 16.95
N PRO A 179 22.59 -14.12 17.50
CA PRO A 179 21.67 -13.02 17.72
C PRO A 179 22.10 -12.19 18.94
N SER A 180 21.91 -10.87 18.85
CA SER A 180 21.93 -10.02 20.04
C SER A 180 20.85 -10.48 21.03
N PRO A 181 21.09 -10.41 22.35
CA PRO A 181 20.10 -10.85 23.34
C PRO A 181 18.74 -10.16 23.14
N VAL A 182 17.68 -10.97 23.20
CA VAL A 182 16.29 -10.48 23.08
C VAL A 182 15.99 -9.51 24.22
N ASN A 183 15.46 -8.35 23.87
CA ASN A 183 15.05 -7.32 24.81
C ASN A 183 13.62 -6.83 24.49
N LEU A 184 12.63 -7.42 25.17
CA LEU A 184 11.21 -7.06 25.02
C LEU A 184 10.87 -5.64 25.48
N PHE A 185 11.78 -4.93 26.17
CA PHE A 185 11.61 -3.50 26.40
C PHE A 185 11.49 -2.72 25.09
N LYS A 186 12.18 -3.15 24.02
CA LYS A 186 12.08 -2.53 22.69
C LYS A 186 10.69 -2.67 22.08
N LEU A 187 10.04 -3.82 22.30
CA LEU A 187 8.64 -4.03 21.88
C LEU A 187 7.70 -3.06 22.61
N ARG A 188 7.85 -2.92 23.93
CA ARG A 188 7.09 -1.95 24.72
C ARG A 188 7.37 -0.50 24.30
N GLN A 189 8.62 -0.17 24.03
CA GLN A 189 9.02 1.15 23.53
C GLN A 189 8.36 1.44 22.17
N ALA A 190 8.36 0.47 21.25
CA ALA A 190 7.65 0.59 19.99
C ALA A 190 6.14 0.84 20.20
N ARG A 191 5.50 0.13 21.14
CA ARG A 191 4.09 0.40 21.51
C ARG A 191 3.86 1.82 21.98
N GLN A 192 4.75 2.36 22.80
CA GLN A 192 4.64 3.72 23.32
C GLN A 192 4.83 4.78 22.23
N LEU A 193 5.76 4.57 21.31
CA LEU A 193 6.06 5.51 20.22
C LEU A 193 5.01 5.47 19.11
N TRP A 194 4.41 4.31 18.84
CA TRP A 194 3.37 4.11 17.81
C TRP A 194 2.04 3.60 18.38
N PRO A 195 1.37 4.35 19.28
CA PRO A 195 0.18 3.86 19.99
C PRO A 195 -1.00 3.55 19.08
N SER A 196 -1.11 4.24 17.94
CA SER A 196 -2.19 4.07 16.96
C SER A 196 -1.86 3.08 15.83
N HIS A 197 -0.63 2.54 15.77
CA HIS A 197 -0.24 1.61 14.70
C HIS A 197 -0.35 0.17 15.20
N PRO A 198 -0.81 -0.76 14.35
CA PRO A 198 -0.68 -2.17 14.65
C PRO A 198 0.80 -2.55 14.83
N ILE A 199 1.09 -3.37 15.84
CA ILE A 199 2.41 -3.97 16.02
C ILE A 199 2.35 -5.46 15.70
N ALA A 200 3.09 -5.85 14.68
CA ALA A 200 3.30 -7.24 14.28
C ALA A 200 4.58 -7.76 14.94
N LEU A 201 4.46 -8.71 15.86
CA LEU A 201 5.59 -9.39 16.46
C LEU A 201 5.91 -10.64 15.64
N HIS A 202 7.07 -10.63 14.99
CA HIS A 202 7.63 -11.77 14.29
C HIS A 202 8.56 -12.54 15.22
N VAL A 203 8.11 -13.72 15.63
CA VAL A 203 8.82 -14.54 16.61
C VAL A 203 9.68 -15.58 15.88
N MET A 204 10.95 -15.26 15.69
CA MET A 204 11.99 -16.17 15.22
C MET A 204 12.58 -16.93 16.41
N SER A 205 11.84 -17.94 16.86
CA SER A 205 12.18 -18.86 17.96
C SER A 205 11.66 -20.25 17.66
N SER A 206 12.38 -21.30 18.06
CA SER A 206 11.92 -22.69 18.02
C SER A 206 10.79 -22.94 19.01
N GLN A 207 10.74 -22.21 20.12
CA GLN A 207 9.69 -22.30 21.14
C GLN A 207 9.04 -20.92 21.40
N PRO A 208 8.26 -20.38 20.45
CA PRO A 208 7.61 -19.07 20.57
C PRO A 208 6.82 -18.87 21.86
N SER A 209 6.21 -19.93 22.40
CA SER A 209 5.35 -19.93 23.59
C SER A 209 6.01 -19.26 24.79
N ARG A 210 7.33 -19.39 24.97
CA ARG A 210 8.07 -18.80 26.09
C ARG A 210 8.05 -17.27 26.09
N TRP A 211 7.92 -16.65 24.92
CA TRP A 211 7.97 -15.20 24.75
C TRP A 211 6.61 -14.53 24.89
N LEU A 212 5.53 -15.27 24.66
CA LEU A 212 4.18 -14.74 24.55
C LEU A 212 3.65 -14.05 25.82
N PRO A 213 3.83 -14.59 27.05
CA PRO A 213 3.30 -13.97 28.26
C PRO A 213 3.71 -12.51 28.43
N SER A 214 4.96 -12.19 28.06
CA SER A 214 5.54 -10.85 28.17
C SER A 214 5.20 -9.94 26.97
N ALA A 215 4.69 -10.49 25.87
CA ALA A 215 4.42 -9.76 24.63
C ALA A 215 2.94 -9.40 24.44
N TRP A 216 2.01 -10.04 25.17
CA TRP A 216 0.57 -9.90 24.95
C TRP A 216 0.02 -8.48 25.00
N ASN A 217 0.59 -7.63 25.85
CA ASN A 217 0.11 -6.25 26.02
C ASN A 217 0.69 -5.30 24.98
N ASP A 218 1.80 -5.66 24.34
CA ASP A 218 2.58 -4.75 23.51
C ASP A 218 2.47 -5.07 22.01
N ALA A 219 2.00 -6.27 21.62
CA ALA A 219 1.80 -6.68 20.22
C ALA A 219 0.32 -6.95 19.87
N ASP A 220 -0.06 -6.70 18.61
CA ASP A 220 -1.40 -6.93 18.07
C ASP A 220 -1.48 -8.17 17.19
N TRP A 221 -0.43 -8.40 16.38
CA TRP A 221 -0.32 -9.52 15.46
C TRP A 221 0.87 -10.37 15.85
N PHE A 222 0.70 -11.70 15.84
CA PHE A 222 1.76 -12.65 16.17
C PHE A 222 2.05 -13.52 14.96
N LEU A 223 3.31 -13.56 14.54
CA LEU A 223 3.74 -14.28 13.35
C LEU A 223 4.72 -15.38 13.77
N PHE A 224 4.30 -16.62 13.56
CA PHE A 224 5.03 -17.82 13.98
C PHE A 224 5.61 -18.58 12.80
N HIS A 225 6.84 -19.04 12.94
CA HIS A 225 7.48 -19.88 11.95
C HIS A 225 6.80 -21.24 11.79
N LEU A 226 6.55 -21.65 10.54
CA LEU A 226 5.96 -22.96 10.23
C LEU A 226 6.81 -24.13 10.76
N ASP A 227 8.13 -23.90 10.89
CA ASP A 227 9.14 -24.84 11.37
C ASP A 227 9.47 -24.70 12.88
N CYS A 228 8.62 -24.04 13.69
CA CYS A 228 8.80 -24.06 15.15
C CYS A 228 8.44 -25.43 15.77
N GLU A 229 8.96 -25.69 16.97
CA GLU A 229 8.72 -26.92 17.73
C GLU A 229 7.39 -26.90 18.49
N ASP A 230 6.91 -25.72 18.85
CA ASP A 230 5.60 -25.56 19.49
C ASP A 230 4.46 -25.99 18.55
N ASN A 231 3.38 -26.49 19.15
CA ASN A 231 2.17 -26.78 18.39
C ASN A 231 1.52 -25.48 17.89
N LEU A 232 1.53 -25.29 16.58
CA LEU A 232 0.96 -24.10 15.94
C LEU A 232 -0.53 -23.90 16.22
N TYR A 233 -1.33 -24.96 16.39
CA TYR A 233 -2.75 -24.79 16.74
C TYR A 233 -2.93 -24.21 18.14
N ASP A 234 -2.09 -24.62 19.10
CA ASP A 234 -2.14 -24.08 20.47
C ASP A 234 -1.73 -22.60 20.47
N LEU A 235 -0.70 -22.24 19.71
CA LEU A 235 -0.28 -20.84 19.52
C LEU A 235 -1.37 -19.99 18.86
N ILE A 236 -1.99 -20.51 17.80
CA ILE A 236 -3.12 -19.88 17.10
C ILE A 236 -4.27 -19.66 18.08
N PHE A 237 -4.66 -20.70 18.81
CA PHE A 237 -5.76 -20.63 19.77
C PHE A 237 -5.48 -19.60 20.87
N ALA A 238 -4.29 -19.62 21.46
CA ALA A 238 -3.88 -18.67 22.50
C ALA A 238 -3.94 -17.21 22.04
N CYS A 239 -3.58 -16.93 20.77
CA CYS A 239 -3.72 -15.61 20.17
C CYS A 239 -5.19 -15.21 20.01
N ARG A 240 -6.02 -16.11 19.49
CA ARG A 240 -7.44 -15.87 19.24
C ARG A 240 -8.23 -15.61 20.51
N GLU A 241 -7.98 -16.36 21.58
CA GLU A 241 -8.61 -16.14 22.90
C GLU A 241 -8.34 -14.73 23.45
N ARG A 242 -7.21 -14.13 23.08
CA ARG A 242 -6.79 -12.78 23.51
C ARG A 242 -7.18 -11.69 22.52
N GLY A 243 -8.00 -12.02 21.51
CA GLY A 243 -8.41 -11.09 20.46
C GLY A 243 -7.26 -10.60 19.58
N LYS A 244 -6.13 -11.33 19.55
CA LYS A 244 -4.96 -11.01 18.73
C LYS A 244 -5.10 -11.63 17.35
N LYS A 245 -4.48 -10.99 16.35
CA LYS A 245 -4.34 -11.60 15.03
C LYS A 245 -3.14 -12.53 15.00
N VAL A 246 -3.21 -13.55 14.17
CA VAL A 246 -2.16 -14.57 14.07
C VAL A 246 -1.82 -14.85 12.61
N GLY A 247 -0.55 -15.10 12.36
CA GLY A 247 -0.05 -15.52 11.07
C GLY A 247 1.01 -16.59 11.17
N ILE A 248 1.21 -17.28 10.05
CA ILE A 248 2.28 -18.25 9.88
C ILE A 248 3.30 -17.71 8.87
N VAL A 249 4.57 -17.86 9.24
CA VAL A 249 5.72 -17.49 8.44
C VAL A 249 6.20 -18.72 7.69
N TRP A 250 6.20 -18.62 6.37
CA TRP A 250 6.87 -19.56 5.48
C TRP A 250 8.23 -18.99 5.10
N ARG A 251 9.28 -19.80 5.20
CA ARG A 251 10.64 -19.48 4.74
C ARG A 251 11.10 -20.48 3.69
N LEU A 252 12.14 -20.10 2.95
CA LEU A 252 12.80 -20.99 2.00
C LEU A 252 13.21 -22.29 2.67
N GLY A 253 12.83 -23.42 2.04
CA GLY A 253 13.04 -24.77 2.56
C GLY A 253 11.77 -25.41 3.16
N ASN A 254 10.75 -24.62 3.52
CA ASN A 254 9.47 -25.19 3.93
C ASN A 254 8.70 -25.74 2.73
N GLN A 255 7.97 -26.84 2.92
CA GLN A 255 7.09 -27.37 1.89
C GLN A 255 5.74 -26.64 1.93
N GLN A 256 5.23 -26.20 0.78
CA GLN A 256 3.94 -25.50 0.70
C GLN A 256 2.77 -26.32 1.27
N SER A 257 2.82 -27.65 1.12
CA SER A 257 1.81 -28.58 1.64
C SER A 257 1.65 -28.48 3.16
N GLN A 258 2.72 -28.19 3.90
CA GLN A 258 2.71 -28.05 5.36
C GLN A 258 1.88 -26.84 5.83
N LEU A 259 1.68 -25.85 4.96
CA LEU A 259 0.92 -24.65 5.28
C LEU A 259 -0.59 -24.86 5.18
N MET A 260 -1.04 -25.79 4.32
CA MET A 260 -2.45 -25.98 3.96
C MET A 260 -3.40 -26.16 5.17
N PRO A 261 -3.04 -26.94 6.22
CA PRO A 261 -3.94 -27.15 7.35
C PRO A 261 -4.29 -25.87 8.11
N TYR A 262 -3.38 -24.89 8.11
CA TYR A 262 -3.51 -23.70 8.94
C TYR A 262 -4.19 -22.52 8.24
N LEU A 263 -4.25 -22.53 6.89
CA LEU A 263 -4.80 -21.43 6.10
C LEU A 263 -6.18 -20.93 6.56
N PRO A 264 -7.14 -21.78 6.98
CA PRO A 264 -8.45 -21.33 7.43
C PRO A 264 -8.44 -20.68 8.83
N HIS A 265 -7.35 -20.82 9.58
CA HIS A 265 -7.30 -20.47 11.01
C HIS A 265 -6.50 -19.20 11.30
N VAL A 266 -5.82 -18.64 10.30
CA VAL A 266 -4.87 -17.52 10.44
C VAL A 266 -5.33 -16.28 9.67
N ASP A 267 -4.96 -15.11 10.16
CA ASP A 267 -5.22 -13.83 9.47
C ASP A 267 -4.15 -13.55 8.41
N PHE A 268 -2.93 -14.03 8.63
CA PHE A 268 -1.80 -13.73 7.77
C PHE A 268 -1.02 -14.98 7.36
N ILE A 269 -0.57 -15.01 6.12
CA ILE A 269 0.57 -15.81 5.72
C ILE A 269 1.70 -14.86 5.37
N MET A 270 2.80 -14.94 6.11
CA MET A 270 3.99 -14.17 5.82
C MET A 270 4.98 -15.02 5.03
N ILE A 271 5.47 -14.48 3.92
CA ILE A 271 6.55 -15.09 3.14
C ILE A 271 7.83 -14.34 3.51
N LEU A 272 8.78 -15.08 4.08
CA LEU A 272 10.12 -14.58 4.34
C LEU A 272 10.97 -14.76 3.07
N GLY A 273 11.16 -13.67 2.34
CA GLY A 273 11.80 -13.61 1.03
C GLY A 273 13.32 -13.51 1.04
N ILE A 274 13.98 -13.87 2.14
CA ILE A 274 15.44 -13.85 2.30
C ILE A 274 15.93 -15.22 2.75
N ALA A 275 17.19 -15.52 2.45
CA ALA A 275 17.78 -16.84 2.72
C ALA A 275 17.96 -17.10 4.22
N LYS A 276 18.48 -16.11 4.96
CA LYS A 276 18.76 -16.23 6.39
C LYS A 276 17.81 -15.38 7.24
N PRO A 277 16.97 -15.97 8.09
CA PRO A 277 16.19 -15.22 9.09
C PRO A 277 17.09 -14.38 10.00
N GLY A 278 16.56 -13.27 10.51
CA GLY A 278 17.25 -12.40 11.48
C GLY A 278 18.38 -11.52 10.92
N GLN A 279 18.66 -11.54 9.61
CA GLN A 279 19.70 -10.71 9.00
C GLN A 279 19.13 -9.72 7.98
N SER A 280 19.31 -8.42 8.25
CA SER A 280 18.89 -7.32 7.37
C SER A 280 19.88 -7.08 6.21
N GLY A 281 19.38 -6.57 5.08
CA GLY A 281 20.20 -6.19 3.91
C GLY A 281 20.38 -7.25 2.83
N GLN A 282 19.76 -8.42 2.98
CA GLN A 282 19.76 -9.47 1.97
C GLN A 282 18.88 -9.13 0.76
N LYS A 283 19.22 -9.68 -0.41
CA LYS A 283 18.40 -9.57 -1.62
C LYS A 283 17.19 -10.49 -1.53
N THR A 284 16.06 -10.03 -2.05
CA THR A 284 14.85 -10.84 -2.14
C THR A 284 15.05 -12.03 -3.09
N CYS A 285 14.65 -13.22 -2.66
CA CYS A 285 14.69 -14.44 -3.44
C CYS A 285 13.49 -14.53 -4.42
N PRO A 286 13.71 -14.81 -5.71
CA PRO A 286 12.64 -14.93 -6.71
C PRO A 286 11.58 -15.99 -6.35
N GLU A 287 11.99 -17.11 -5.77
CA GLU A 287 11.11 -18.22 -5.37
C GLU A 287 10.04 -17.77 -4.37
N ALA A 288 10.41 -16.85 -3.48
CA ALA A 288 9.48 -16.27 -2.53
C ALA A 288 8.41 -15.41 -3.22
N ILE A 289 8.80 -14.65 -4.26
CA ILE A 289 7.85 -13.86 -5.06
C ILE A 289 6.89 -14.77 -5.82
N ASP A 290 7.35 -15.90 -6.35
CA ASP A 290 6.48 -16.85 -7.03
C ASP A 290 5.51 -17.54 -6.07
N LEU A 291 5.95 -17.87 -4.85
CA LEU A 291 5.05 -18.41 -3.83
C LEU A 291 3.92 -17.44 -3.47
N VAL A 292 4.21 -16.13 -3.41
CA VAL A 292 3.17 -15.10 -3.18
C VAL A 292 2.08 -15.17 -4.26
N LYS A 293 2.45 -15.34 -5.53
CA LYS A 293 1.50 -15.50 -6.64
C LYS A 293 0.64 -16.75 -6.46
N VAL A 294 1.25 -17.87 -6.07
CA VAL A 294 0.53 -19.12 -5.81
C VAL A 294 -0.46 -18.95 -4.67
N LEU A 295 -0.04 -18.38 -3.54
CA LEU A 295 -0.90 -18.21 -2.36
C LEU A 295 -2.03 -17.21 -2.62
N ASN A 296 -1.83 -16.19 -3.45
CA ASN A 296 -2.90 -15.28 -3.86
C ASN A 296 -4.07 -16.00 -4.54
N SER A 297 -3.80 -17.10 -5.26
CA SER A 297 -4.86 -17.87 -5.95
C SER A 297 -5.84 -18.54 -4.97
N VAL A 298 -5.38 -18.87 -3.76
CA VAL A 298 -6.18 -19.53 -2.71
C VAL A 298 -6.58 -18.60 -1.57
N ARG A 299 -5.99 -17.41 -1.51
CA ARG A 299 -6.20 -16.43 -0.43
C ARG A 299 -7.66 -16.13 -0.14
N ASN A 300 -8.44 -15.79 -1.17
CA ASN A 300 -9.86 -15.44 -0.98
C ASN A 300 -10.71 -16.64 -0.52
N ARG A 301 -10.29 -17.87 -0.83
CA ARG A 301 -10.98 -19.09 -0.40
C ARG A 301 -10.84 -19.32 1.10
N TYR A 302 -9.68 -18.99 1.67
CA TYR A 302 -9.37 -19.25 3.07
C TYR A 302 -9.46 -18.02 3.97
N GLY A 303 -9.53 -16.80 3.41
CA GLY A 303 -9.78 -15.58 4.17
C GLY A 303 -8.55 -14.93 4.82
N PHE A 304 -7.34 -15.45 4.59
CA PHE A 304 -6.10 -14.82 5.06
C PHE A 304 -5.66 -13.64 4.18
N GLU A 305 -4.71 -12.84 4.64
CA GLU A 305 -4.00 -11.84 3.85
C GLU A 305 -2.51 -12.18 3.74
N LEU A 306 -1.86 -11.73 2.66
CA LEU A 306 -0.43 -11.96 2.45
C LEU A 306 0.42 -10.84 3.01
N MET A 307 1.47 -11.23 3.73
CA MET A 307 2.56 -10.38 4.18
C MET A 307 3.87 -10.83 3.53
N PHE A 308 4.72 -9.88 3.15
CA PHE A 308 6.04 -10.18 2.60
C PHE A 308 7.11 -9.44 3.38
N ASP A 309 8.07 -10.19 3.91
CA ASP A 309 9.21 -9.66 4.64
C ASP A 309 10.51 -10.15 3.98
N GLY A 310 11.56 -9.32 4.02
CA GLY A 310 12.87 -9.65 3.47
C GLY A 310 13.19 -8.99 2.13
N GLY A 311 14.12 -8.03 2.16
CA GLY A 311 14.71 -7.42 0.96
C GLY A 311 13.81 -6.45 0.19
N VAL A 312 12.66 -6.05 0.74
CA VAL A 312 11.71 -5.14 0.09
C VAL A 312 12.31 -3.74 -0.10
N ASN A 313 12.29 -3.25 -1.34
CA ASN A 313 12.77 -1.92 -1.72
C ASN A 313 12.00 -1.37 -2.93
N SER A 314 12.28 -0.12 -3.33
CA SER A 314 11.56 0.52 -4.45
C SER A 314 11.81 -0.13 -5.81
N GLY A 315 12.85 -0.95 -5.96
CA GLY A 315 13.19 -1.66 -7.20
C GLY A 315 12.42 -2.97 -7.41
N ASN A 316 11.99 -3.66 -6.34
CA ASN A 316 11.31 -4.96 -6.42
C ASN A 316 9.86 -4.95 -5.93
N ILE A 317 9.42 -3.87 -5.27
CA ILE A 317 8.07 -3.80 -4.69
C ILE A 317 6.98 -4.04 -5.73
N SER A 318 7.15 -3.64 -7.00
CA SER A 318 6.17 -3.88 -8.06
C SER A 318 5.87 -5.36 -8.31
N ASP A 319 6.82 -6.25 -8.01
CA ASP A 319 6.74 -7.67 -8.32
C ASP A 319 6.17 -8.50 -7.15
N ILE A 320 6.19 -7.95 -5.94
CA ILE A 320 5.75 -8.63 -4.71
C ILE A 320 4.24 -8.51 -4.55
N GLU A 321 3.44 -9.50 -4.90
CA GLU A 321 1.96 -9.37 -4.81
C GLU A 321 1.41 -9.62 -3.40
N ALA A 322 1.90 -8.91 -2.38
CA ALA A 322 1.39 -9.00 -1.02
C ALA A 322 0.71 -7.69 -0.59
N LYS A 323 -0.31 -7.77 0.26
CA LYS A 323 -1.00 -6.58 0.78
C LYS A 323 -0.15 -5.86 1.82
N TYR A 324 0.46 -6.64 2.71
CA TYR A 324 1.36 -6.17 3.74
C TYR A 324 2.79 -6.43 3.30
N VAL A 325 3.67 -5.45 3.46
CA VAL A 325 5.09 -5.57 3.13
C VAL A 325 5.93 -4.97 4.24
N VAL A 326 7.09 -5.53 4.50
CA VAL A 326 8.00 -5.08 5.56
C VAL A 326 9.32 -4.63 4.93
N SER A 327 9.82 -3.45 5.32
CA SER A 327 11.11 -2.94 4.88
C SER A 327 11.89 -2.36 6.06
N ALA A 328 13.21 -2.48 6.01
CA ALA A 328 14.11 -1.92 7.03
C ALA A 328 15.28 -1.20 6.37
N SER A 329 16.30 -1.93 5.91
CA SER A 329 17.55 -1.35 5.41
C SER A 329 17.35 -0.37 4.24
N ALA A 330 16.43 -0.66 3.33
CA ALA A 330 16.15 0.20 2.18
C ALA A 330 15.56 1.57 2.58
N VAL A 331 14.90 1.63 3.74
CA VAL A 331 14.35 2.87 4.30
C VAL A 331 15.35 3.52 5.26
N LEU A 332 15.84 2.78 6.25
CA LEU A 332 16.62 3.31 7.37
C LEU A 332 18.04 3.73 6.96
N ARG A 333 18.59 3.18 5.88
CA ARG A 333 19.92 3.56 5.35
C ARG A 333 19.83 4.57 4.20
N ALA A 334 18.64 5.02 3.81
CA ALA A 334 18.50 6.02 2.77
C ALA A 334 18.84 7.42 3.30
N ASP A 335 19.38 8.29 2.44
CA ASP A 335 19.65 9.70 2.77
C ASP A 335 18.41 10.43 3.29
N ASN A 336 17.23 10.02 2.80
CA ASN A 336 15.93 10.50 3.24
C ASN A 336 14.96 9.32 3.45
N PRO A 337 14.86 8.79 4.68
CA PRO A 337 14.03 7.64 5.00
C PRO A 337 12.55 7.83 4.62
N LEU A 338 12.01 9.03 4.83
CA LEU A 338 10.63 9.33 4.44
C LEU A 338 10.41 9.27 2.94
N LEU A 339 11.36 9.79 2.16
CA LEU A 339 11.28 9.68 0.70
C LEU A 339 11.32 8.22 0.26
N ALA A 340 12.13 7.38 0.91
CA ALA A 340 12.20 5.95 0.64
C ALA A 340 10.87 5.24 0.97
N VAL A 341 10.27 5.49 2.14
CA VAL A 341 8.91 5.01 2.49
C VAL A 341 7.92 5.38 1.40
N HIS A 342 7.94 6.63 0.99
CA HIS A 342 7.07 7.19 -0.02
C HIS A 342 7.28 6.60 -1.43
N GLU A 343 8.52 6.25 -1.79
CA GLU A 343 8.87 5.58 -3.04
C GLU A 343 8.37 4.13 -3.07
N ILE A 344 8.59 3.39 -2.00
CA ILE A 344 8.12 2.02 -1.86
C ILE A 344 6.58 2.00 -1.95
N ARG A 345 5.90 2.90 -1.22
CA ARG A 345 4.42 3.02 -1.28
C ARG A 345 3.88 3.45 -2.65
N ARG A 346 4.66 4.19 -3.44
CA ARG A 346 4.24 4.61 -4.80
C ARG A 346 4.30 3.44 -5.78
N ARG A 347 5.38 2.68 -5.71
CA ARG A 347 5.62 1.55 -6.62
C ARG A 347 4.96 0.27 -6.14
N SER A 348 4.37 0.28 -4.95
CA SER A 348 3.56 -0.82 -4.46
C SER A 348 2.24 -0.88 -5.22
N HIS A 349 2.07 -1.91 -6.03
CA HIS A 349 0.81 -2.18 -6.73
C HIS A 349 0.13 -3.37 -6.04
N PHE A 350 -0.83 -3.10 -5.16
CA PHE A 350 -1.71 -4.13 -4.62
C PHE A 350 -3.15 -3.61 -4.62
N PRO A 351 -4.13 -4.35 -5.17
CA PRO A 351 -5.50 -3.88 -5.19
C PRO A 351 -6.02 -3.79 -3.75
N ALA A 352 -6.40 -2.59 -3.30
CA ALA A 352 -7.18 -2.47 -2.08
C ALA A 352 -8.55 -3.12 -2.35
N LYS A 353 -8.82 -4.21 -1.60
CA LYS A 353 -10.04 -5.02 -1.53
C LYS A 353 -11.13 -4.76 -2.60
N LYS A 354 -11.52 -5.82 -3.32
CA LYS A 354 -12.96 -6.07 -3.53
C LYS A 354 -13.57 -6.23 -2.13
N ALA A 355 -14.46 -5.32 -1.73
CA ALA A 355 -15.38 -5.62 -0.64
C ALA A 355 -16.12 -6.91 -1.01
N ALA A 356 -16.13 -7.87 -0.09
CA ALA A 356 -16.99 -9.04 -0.17
C ALA A 356 -18.43 -8.60 0.13
#